data_AF-A0A100HGG7-F1
#
_entry.id   AF-A0A100HGG7-F1
#
_cell.length_a   1.000
_cell.length_b   1.000
_cell.length_c   1.000
_cell.angle_alpha   90.00
_cell.angle_beta   90.00
_cell.angle_gamma   90.00
#
_symmetry.space_group_name_H-M   'P 1'
#
loop_
_entity.id
_entity.type
_entity.pdbx_description
1 polymer ?
#
loop_
_entity_poly.entity_id
_entity_poly.type
_entity_poly.pdbx_seq_one_letter_code
_entity_poly.pdbx_strand_id
1 'polypeptide(L)'
;MDVSSRVLSELASREAALDAQIETARAQAQETVDAAQARAASILRDAEARVKAMQAEQDQQLARDVQQVREESSVSAQAQAQAIRARAEAKLGEAVDTIMRAVLP
;
A
#
# COMPACT_ATOMS: atom_id res chain seq x y z
N MET A 1 -30.73 -72.03 13.90
CA MET A 1 -30.45 -71.23 12.67
C MET A 1 -30.05 -69.80 13.07
N ASP A 2 -29.15 -69.59 14.07
CA ASP A 2 -29.27 -68.35 14.87
C ASP A 2 -27.98 -67.60 15.26
N VAL A 3 -26.80 -68.07 14.85
CA VAL A 3 -25.54 -67.36 15.18
C VAL A 3 -25.01 -66.61 13.96
N SER A 4 -24.95 -67.25 12.80
CA SER A 4 -24.48 -66.63 11.56
C SER A 4 -25.38 -65.48 11.07
N SER A 5 -26.71 -65.61 11.24
CA SER A 5 -27.67 -64.54 10.90
C SER A 5 -27.53 -63.30 11.81
N ARG A 6 -27.28 -63.53 13.10
CA ARG A 6 -27.09 -62.46 14.10
C ARG A 6 -25.77 -61.73 13.86
N VAL A 7 -24.68 -62.44 13.56
CA VAL A 7 -23.38 -61.85 13.18
C VAL A 7 -23.48 -61.03 11.90
N LEU A 8 -24.21 -61.52 10.87
CA LEU A 8 -24.45 -60.75 9.65
C LEU A 8 -25.26 -59.48 9.90
N SER A 9 -26.29 -59.53 10.75
CA SER A 9 -27.06 -58.34 11.13
C SER A 9 -26.25 -57.32 11.92
N GLU A 10 -25.32 -57.78 12.78
CA GLU A 10 -24.43 -56.90 13.54
C GLU A 10 -23.33 -56.29 12.67
N LEU A 11 -22.81 -57.03 11.69
CA LEU A 11 -21.90 -56.49 10.68
C LEU A 11 -22.59 -55.43 9.82
N ALA A 12 -23.81 -55.69 9.34
CA ALA A 12 -24.57 -54.74 8.54
C ALA A 12 -24.91 -53.46 9.32
N SER A 13 -25.24 -53.56 10.60
CA SER A 13 -25.50 -52.38 11.43
C SER A 13 -24.24 -51.56 11.72
N ARG A 14 -23.09 -52.24 11.91
CA ARG A 14 -21.79 -51.57 12.07
C ARG A 14 -21.34 -50.91 10.77
N GLU A 15 -21.54 -51.54 9.62
CA GLU A 15 -21.23 -50.97 8.30
C GLU A 15 -22.06 -49.70 8.05
N ALA A 16 -23.38 -49.75 8.25
CA ALA A 16 -24.24 -48.58 8.12
C ALA A 16 -23.86 -47.44 9.08
N ALA A 17 -23.44 -47.76 10.30
CA ALA A 17 -22.97 -46.77 11.27
C ALA A 17 -21.62 -46.15 10.87
N LEU A 18 -20.71 -46.92 10.27
CA LEU A 18 -19.44 -46.42 9.76
C LEU A 18 -19.65 -45.55 8.53
N ASP A 19 -20.53 -45.93 7.61
CA ASP A 19 -20.88 -45.12 6.43
C ASP A 19 -21.48 -43.77 6.84
N ALA A 20 -22.40 -43.76 7.82
CA ALA A 20 -22.96 -42.53 8.35
C ALA A 20 -21.90 -41.61 9.00
N GLN A 21 -20.90 -42.20 9.69
CA GLN A 21 -19.79 -41.46 10.25
C GLN A 21 -18.87 -40.89 9.17
N ILE A 22 -18.59 -41.65 8.11
CA ILE A 22 -17.78 -41.20 6.97
C ILE A 22 -18.47 -40.02 6.27
N GLU A 23 -19.76 -40.11 5.99
CA GLU A 23 -20.50 -39.01 5.34
C GLU A 23 -20.57 -37.77 6.23
N THR A 24 -20.74 -37.94 7.54
CA THR A 24 -20.68 -36.82 8.49
C THR A 24 -19.30 -36.17 8.50
N ALA A 25 -18.23 -36.97 8.54
CA ALA A 25 -16.86 -36.47 8.53
C ALA A 25 -16.53 -35.75 7.20
N ARG A 26 -17.02 -36.26 6.07
CA ARG A 26 -16.89 -35.61 4.76
C ARG A 26 -17.60 -34.26 4.73
N ALA A 27 -18.83 -34.19 5.21
CA ALA A 27 -19.58 -32.94 5.28
C ALA A 27 -18.87 -31.89 6.17
N GLN A 28 -18.37 -32.30 7.32
CA GLN A 28 -17.62 -31.42 8.24
C GLN A 28 -16.29 -30.95 7.63
N ALA A 29 -15.58 -31.83 6.93
CA ALA A 29 -14.36 -31.47 6.22
C ALA A 29 -14.64 -30.45 5.11
N GLN A 30 -15.71 -30.65 4.35
CA GLN A 30 -16.12 -29.71 3.30
C GLN A 30 -16.48 -28.35 3.88
N GLU A 31 -17.29 -28.30 4.94
CA GLU A 31 -17.66 -27.05 5.63
C GLU A 31 -16.41 -26.31 6.14
N THR A 32 -15.43 -27.05 6.68
CA THR A 32 -14.17 -26.48 7.16
C THR A 32 -13.36 -25.85 6.02
N VAL A 33 -13.30 -26.53 4.87
CA VAL A 33 -12.61 -26.02 3.68
C VAL A 33 -13.32 -24.78 3.14
N ASP A 34 -14.64 -24.80 3.03
CA ASP A 34 -15.43 -23.67 2.53
C ASP A 34 -15.29 -22.45 3.44
N ALA A 35 -15.32 -22.65 4.77
CA ALA A 35 -15.09 -21.59 5.74
C ALA A 35 -13.66 -21.02 5.64
N ALA A 36 -12.65 -21.87 5.44
CA ALA A 36 -11.27 -21.43 5.25
C ALA A 36 -11.09 -20.63 3.95
N GLN A 37 -11.71 -21.08 2.85
CA GLN A 37 -11.70 -20.37 1.57
C GLN A 37 -12.39 -19.01 1.65
N ALA A 38 -13.54 -18.93 2.32
CA ALA A 38 -14.26 -17.67 2.53
C ALA A 38 -13.43 -16.67 3.33
N ARG A 39 -12.74 -17.14 4.39
CA ARG A 39 -11.83 -16.32 5.19
C ARG A 39 -10.63 -15.84 4.37
N ALA A 40 -9.99 -16.73 3.61
CA ALA A 40 -8.87 -16.38 2.74
C ALA A 40 -9.27 -15.32 1.70
N ALA A 41 -10.42 -15.49 1.05
CA ALA A 41 -10.95 -14.51 0.11
C ALA A 41 -11.24 -13.16 0.78
N SER A 42 -11.74 -13.15 2.02
CA SER A 42 -11.93 -11.91 2.78
C SER A 42 -10.61 -11.22 3.08
N ILE A 43 -9.60 -11.97 3.55
CA ILE A 43 -8.27 -11.44 3.87
C ILE A 43 -7.64 -10.79 2.63
N LEU A 44 -7.76 -11.43 1.46
CA LEU A 44 -7.24 -10.88 0.21
C LEU A 44 -7.96 -9.57 -0.17
N ARG A 45 -9.30 -9.53 -0.12
CA ARG A 45 -10.05 -8.30 -0.38
C ARG A 45 -9.69 -7.17 0.57
N ASP A 46 -9.54 -7.48 1.86
CA ASP A 46 -9.16 -6.50 2.88
C ASP A 46 -7.74 -5.99 2.66
N ALA A 47 -6.81 -6.88 2.29
CA ALA A 47 -5.44 -6.51 1.96
C ALA A 47 -5.38 -5.60 0.72
N GLU A 48 -6.12 -5.92 -0.34
CA GLU A 48 -6.22 -5.08 -1.54
C GLU A 48 -6.82 -3.70 -1.23
N ALA A 49 -7.86 -3.64 -0.38
CA ALA A 49 -8.45 -2.38 0.05
C ALA A 49 -7.45 -1.53 0.85
N ARG A 50 -6.67 -2.15 1.74
CA ARG A 50 -5.62 -1.46 2.51
C ARG A 50 -4.50 -0.93 1.62
N VAL A 51 -4.06 -1.70 0.62
CA VAL A 51 -3.04 -1.25 -0.33
C VAL A 51 -3.55 -0.04 -1.12
N LYS A 52 -4.79 -0.08 -1.61
CA LYS A 52 -5.39 1.06 -2.32
C LYS A 52 -5.52 2.31 -1.43
N ALA A 53 -5.93 2.14 -0.19
CA ALA A 53 -6.01 3.24 0.77
C ALA A 53 -4.63 3.86 1.04
N MET A 54 -3.63 3.02 1.32
CA MET A 54 -2.26 3.45 1.56
C MET A 54 -1.65 4.16 0.35
N GLN A 55 -1.96 3.70 -0.86
CA GLN A 55 -1.49 4.34 -2.09
C GLN A 55 -2.14 5.71 -2.29
N ALA A 56 -3.45 5.83 -2.05
CA ALA A 56 -4.14 7.12 -2.10
C ALA A 56 -3.62 8.11 -1.04
N GLU A 57 -3.31 7.64 0.18
CA GLU A 57 -2.69 8.45 1.22
C GLU A 57 -1.29 8.92 0.83
N GLN A 58 -0.46 8.03 0.26
CA GLN A 58 0.86 8.40 -0.24
C GLN A 58 0.78 9.42 -1.39
N ASP A 59 -0.12 9.24 -2.34
CA ASP A 59 -0.28 10.17 -3.46
C ASP A 59 -0.68 11.57 -2.96
N GLN A 60 -1.55 11.64 -1.96
CA GLN A 60 -1.92 12.91 -1.31
C GLN A 60 -0.74 13.53 -0.55
N GLN A 61 0.02 12.73 0.19
CA GLN A 61 1.20 13.21 0.92
C GLN A 61 2.27 13.72 -0.06
N LEU A 62 2.57 12.97 -1.11
CA LEU A 62 3.52 13.34 -2.14
C LEU A 62 3.12 14.65 -2.83
N ALA A 63 1.82 14.83 -3.14
CA ALA A 63 1.34 16.07 -3.71
C ALA A 63 1.57 17.28 -2.79
N ARG A 64 1.35 17.11 -1.48
CA ARG A 64 1.63 18.16 -0.47
C ARG A 64 3.11 18.45 -0.37
N ASP A 65 3.94 17.41 -0.29
CA ASP A 65 5.40 17.56 -0.17
C ASP A 65 5.98 18.26 -1.41
N VAL A 66 5.52 17.89 -2.61
CA VAL A 66 5.93 18.55 -3.85
C VAL A 66 5.51 20.02 -3.87
N GLN A 67 4.30 20.33 -3.40
CA GLN A 67 3.86 21.73 -3.30
C GLN A 67 4.73 22.51 -2.31
N GLN A 68 4.98 21.97 -1.13
CA GLN A 68 5.83 22.60 -0.12
C GLN A 68 7.24 22.85 -0.65
N VAL A 69 7.88 21.85 -1.27
CA VAL A 69 9.23 22.00 -1.84
C VAL A 69 9.25 23.06 -2.94
N ARG A 70 8.21 23.15 -3.77
CA ARG A 70 8.10 24.20 -4.80
C ARG A 70 7.98 25.58 -4.19
N GLU A 71 7.15 25.73 -3.17
CA GLU A 71 6.97 27.00 -2.46
C GLU A 71 8.28 27.45 -1.81
N GLU A 72 8.94 26.57 -1.06
CA GLU A 72 10.24 26.83 -0.43
C GLU A 72 11.33 27.18 -1.46
N SER A 73 11.38 26.46 -2.57
CA SER A 73 12.32 26.73 -3.67
C SER A 73 12.06 28.09 -4.32
N SER A 74 10.78 28.46 -4.49
CA SER A 74 10.42 29.75 -5.08
C SER A 74 10.82 30.92 -4.18
N VAL A 75 10.61 30.80 -2.86
CA VAL A 75 11.02 31.80 -1.87
C VAL A 75 12.55 31.92 -1.83
N SER A 76 13.25 30.79 -1.82
CA SER A 76 14.73 30.77 -1.85
C SER A 76 15.28 31.40 -3.13
N ALA A 77 14.71 31.09 -4.29
CA ALA A 77 15.12 31.67 -5.56
C ALA A 77 14.88 33.19 -5.61
N GLN A 78 13.74 33.66 -5.10
CA GLN A 78 13.44 35.10 -5.00
C GLN A 78 14.43 35.82 -4.07
N ALA A 79 14.73 35.24 -2.90
CA ALA A 79 15.70 35.80 -1.96
C ALA A 79 17.10 35.88 -2.57
N GLN A 80 17.54 34.84 -3.29
CA GLN A 80 18.82 34.82 -3.99
C GLN A 80 18.88 35.87 -5.11
N ALA A 81 17.81 35.99 -5.91
CA ALA A 81 17.74 36.98 -6.97
C ALA A 81 17.81 38.42 -6.43
N GLN A 82 17.11 38.71 -5.32
CA GLN A 82 17.17 39.99 -4.64
C GLN A 82 18.58 40.27 -4.08
N ALA A 83 19.22 39.26 -3.47
CA ALA A 83 20.58 39.40 -2.97
C ALA A 83 21.61 39.66 -4.08
N ILE A 84 21.47 39.00 -5.23
CA ILE A 84 22.31 39.23 -6.41
C ILE A 84 22.09 40.65 -6.93
N ARG A 85 20.84 41.09 -7.07
CA ARG A 85 20.51 42.45 -7.53
C ARG A 85 21.11 43.51 -6.60
N ALA A 86 20.93 43.39 -5.30
CA ALA A 86 21.47 44.33 -4.32
C ALA A 86 23.02 44.40 -4.38
N ARG A 87 23.69 43.26 -4.54
CA ARG A 87 25.15 43.21 -4.71
C ARG A 87 25.62 43.84 -6.02
N ALA A 88 24.86 43.66 -7.11
CA ALA A 88 25.16 44.25 -8.40
C ALA A 88 24.99 45.77 -8.38
N GLU A 89 23.90 46.27 -7.79
CA GLU A 89 23.63 47.70 -7.61
C GLU A 89 24.75 48.38 -6.79
N ALA A 90 25.20 47.75 -5.70
CA ALA A 90 26.28 48.27 -4.87
C ALA A 90 27.62 48.43 -5.63
N LYS A 91 27.89 47.56 -6.61
CA LYS A 91 29.14 47.57 -7.41
C LYS A 91 29.03 48.38 -8.70
N LEU A 92 27.82 48.81 -9.07
CA LEU A 92 27.55 49.43 -10.36
C LEU A 92 28.27 50.78 -10.49
N GLY A 93 28.25 51.60 -9.44
CA GLY A 93 28.93 52.90 -9.42
C GLY A 93 30.45 52.77 -9.61
N GLU A 94 31.09 51.86 -8.87
CA GLU A 94 32.54 51.61 -8.97
C GLU A 94 32.93 51.08 -10.35
N ALA A 95 32.12 50.20 -10.93
CA ALA A 95 32.34 49.69 -12.28
C ALA A 95 32.20 50.79 -13.34
N VAL A 96 31.20 51.66 -13.21
CA VAL A 96 30.98 52.80 -14.13
C VAL A 96 32.15 53.78 -14.07
N ASP A 97 32.61 54.16 -12.88
CA ASP A 97 33.76 55.06 -12.71
C ASP A 97 35.05 54.45 -13.28
N THR A 98 35.26 53.15 -13.08
CA THR A 98 36.42 52.44 -13.61
C THR A 98 36.41 52.43 -15.14
N ILE A 99 35.24 52.20 -15.76
CA ILE A 99 35.08 52.24 -17.22
C ILE A 99 35.30 53.67 -17.74
N MET A 100 34.68 54.67 -17.13
CA MET A 100 34.82 56.07 -17.57
C MET A 100 36.28 56.53 -17.54
N ARG A 101 37.03 56.17 -16.49
CA ARG A 101 38.47 56.48 -16.39
C ARG A 101 39.32 55.76 -17.44
N ALA A 102 38.89 54.58 -17.88
CA ALA A 102 39.62 53.81 -18.90
C ALA A 102 39.32 54.27 -20.34
N VAL A 103 38.18 54.92 -20.57
CA VAL A 103 37.68 55.30 -21.91
C VAL A 103 37.86 56.80 -22.20
N LEU A 104 38.03 57.64 -21.18
CA LEU A 104 38.35 59.06 -21.36
C LEU A 104 39.85 59.26 -21.68
N PRO A 105 40.19 59.92 -22.80
CA PRO A 105 41.57 60.19 -23.21
C PRO A 105 42.28 61.26 -22.37
#